data_AF-A0AAW9GZ87-F1
#
_entry.id   AF-A0AAW9GZ87-F1
#
_cell.length_a   1.000
_cell.length_b   1.000
_cell.length_c   1.000
_cell.angle_alpha   90.00
_cell.angle_beta   90.00
_cell.angle_gamma   90.00
#
_symmetry.space_group_name_H-M   'P 1'
#
loop_
_entity.id
_entity.type
_entity.pdbx_description
1 polymer ?
#
loop_
_entity_poly.entity_id
_entity_poly.type
_entity_poly.pdbx_seq_one_letter_code
_entity_poly.pdbx_strand_id
1 'polypeptide(L)'
;MAQAQEPPSTLDRQEQLRQAEQVQRQQEQDRQAPFVGPREAEAPADMRSTILPTEALCFPIQRVRLSGAGPDAARFSWLWQSLRRYEGRCIGTAGIDLIRRRALDQLVARGFVTTRIGVPAQDLSRGELRFELLPGRLRQVRVQSADGRVFWRGALPLRPGDVLDLRAIEQGVEQFKRVPSQDAKIDIAPGEQPGESDLLITMQRSKRWRAVLNADDSGVQATGRYQGGVDFALDAPLGINDLLSIGYNHDLVDDGAARGTRGNSLSYSVPWGWWTFSLSLSSYRYHQQVDGFRQSFQSSGSSDSAQLDLQRVIHRTGTSKTTLGMVVAKRAARSYLDGVEIGIQRRHTTSAEFYLSHRHYLGKLQLDTRLGHRRGTPWFDGQWTGYDPAVGFPGYRYGVTTLDVSAGLPFALGPVAMSWDSSVHAQTSPHLLLGSEFITLGGRYSVRGFDGERTLGAERGAYWRNSLNLPVQRLGITPYLGVDAGRIAGPSAAGLAGRSLVGGFVGVRGARGGLSWDGFAGWDLHAPRDFHSAQPAYGVRLIYQF
;
A
#
# COMPACT_ATOMS: atom_id res chain seq x y z
N MET A 1 -38.21 9.59 -15.52
CA MET A 1 -37.89 8.48 -16.45
C MET A 1 -36.47 8.02 -16.12
N ALA A 2 -36.27 6.76 -15.73
CA ALA A 2 -34.92 6.24 -15.52
C ALA A 2 -34.27 6.06 -16.90
N GLN A 3 -33.32 6.94 -17.25
CA GLN A 3 -32.55 6.79 -18.47
C GLN A 3 -31.75 5.48 -18.36
N ALA A 4 -31.99 4.55 -19.29
CA ALA A 4 -31.15 3.39 -19.46
C ALA A 4 -29.72 3.86 -19.79
N GLN A 5 -28.74 3.26 -19.14
CA GLN A 5 -27.35 3.68 -19.26
C GLN A 5 -26.86 3.51 -20.71
N GLU A 6 -26.24 4.54 -21.28
CA GLU A 6 -25.42 4.35 -22.48
C GLU A 6 -24.22 3.46 -22.11
N PRO A 7 -23.88 2.45 -22.93
CA PRO A 7 -22.74 1.59 -22.66
C PRO A 7 -21.45 2.44 -22.57
N PRO A 8 -20.53 2.11 -21.65
CA PRO A 8 -19.28 2.85 -21.52
C PRO A 8 -18.54 2.90 -22.86
N SER A 9 -17.96 4.06 -23.19
CA SER A 9 -17.16 4.18 -24.40
C SER A 9 -15.95 3.24 -24.33
N THR A 10 -15.32 2.98 -25.48
CA THR A 10 -14.11 2.14 -25.51
C THR A 10 -13.01 2.75 -24.65
N LEU A 11 -12.84 4.06 -24.69
CA LEU A 11 -11.90 4.77 -23.82
C LEU A 11 -12.24 4.56 -22.34
N ASP A 12 -13.52 4.68 -21.94
CA ASP A 12 -13.96 4.42 -20.56
C ASP A 12 -13.59 3.01 -20.11
N ARG A 13 -13.82 2.01 -20.96
CA ARG A 13 -13.51 0.61 -20.67
C ARG A 13 -12.00 0.38 -20.51
N GLN A 14 -11.17 0.99 -21.36
CA GLN A 14 -9.71 0.95 -21.20
C GLN A 14 -9.25 1.64 -19.91
N GLU A 15 -9.88 2.78 -19.55
CA GLU A 15 -9.58 3.48 -18.31
C GLU A 15 -9.98 2.67 -17.07
N GLN A 16 -11.14 2.02 -17.09
CA GLN A 16 -11.59 1.11 -16.03
C GLN A 16 -10.62 -0.06 -15.83
N LEU A 17 -10.19 -0.71 -16.93
CA LEU A 17 -9.24 -1.83 -16.86
C LEU A 17 -7.90 -1.39 -16.25
N ARG A 18 -7.35 -0.25 -16.68
CA ARG A 18 -6.12 0.29 -16.12
C ARG A 18 -6.26 0.67 -14.65
N GLN A 19 -7.39 1.25 -14.24
CA GLN A 19 -7.66 1.56 -12.84
C GLN A 19 -7.74 0.29 -11.99
N ALA A 20 -8.44 -0.75 -12.46
CA ALA A 20 -8.52 -2.03 -11.76
C ALA A 20 -7.14 -2.69 -11.61
N GLU A 21 -6.32 -2.64 -12.67
CA GLU A 21 -4.94 -3.13 -12.63
C GLU A 21 -4.06 -2.30 -11.68
N GLN A 22 -4.21 -0.97 -11.65
CA GLN A 22 -3.52 -0.09 -10.69
C GLN A 22 -3.89 -0.41 -9.24
N VAL A 23 -5.17 -0.61 -8.94
CA VAL A 23 -5.63 -1.02 -7.61
C VAL A 23 -5.02 -2.36 -7.21
N GLN A 24 -5.02 -3.35 -8.13
CA GLN A 24 -4.39 -4.65 -7.87
C GLN A 24 -2.88 -4.52 -7.61
N ARG A 25 -2.16 -3.76 -8.44
CA ARG A 25 -0.71 -3.51 -8.26
C ARG A 25 -0.43 -2.81 -6.94
N GLN A 26 -1.24 -1.82 -6.55
CA GLN A 26 -1.09 -1.12 -5.29
C GLN A 26 -1.27 -2.07 -4.10
N GLN A 27 -2.32 -2.91 -4.11
CA GLN A 27 -2.56 -3.91 -3.06
C GLN A 27 -1.41 -4.92 -2.96
N GLU A 28 -0.85 -5.36 -4.09
CA GLU A 28 0.31 -6.26 -4.12
C GLU A 28 1.59 -5.60 -3.60
N GLN A 29 1.87 -4.36 -4.03
CA GLN A 29 3.00 -3.56 -3.58
C GLN A 29 2.92 -3.29 -2.09
N ASP A 30 1.75 -2.91 -1.59
CA ASP A 30 1.52 -2.75 -0.16
C ASP A 30 1.83 -4.07 0.53
N ARG A 31 1.16 -5.18 0.17
CA ARG A 31 1.40 -6.48 0.81
C ARG A 31 2.88 -6.90 0.85
N GLN A 32 3.63 -6.64 -0.21
CA GLN A 32 5.06 -6.99 -0.32
C GLN A 32 6.02 -5.91 0.23
N ALA A 33 5.53 -4.72 0.57
CA ALA A 33 6.38 -3.63 1.02
C ALA A 33 7.21 -4.05 2.25
N PRO A 34 8.49 -3.68 2.33
CA PRO A 34 9.34 -4.01 3.47
C PRO A 34 8.70 -3.56 4.79
N PHE A 35 8.70 -4.46 5.77
CA PHE A 35 8.33 -4.16 7.15
C PHE A 35 9.44 -4.62 8.10
N VAL A 36 9.99 -3.70 8.89
CA VAL A 36 11.07 -3.97 9.85
C VAL A 36 10.55 -3.84 11.27
N GLY A 37 10.31 -4.97 11.92
CA GLY A 37 9.83 -5.02 13.29
C GLY A 37 9.39 -6.43 13.63
N PRO A 38 9.19 -6.75 14.92
CA PRO A 38 8.68 -8.03 15.33
C PRO A 38 7.27 -8.25 14.76
N ARG A 39 6.99 -9.43 14.20
CA ARG A 39 5.64 -9.79 13.70
C ARG A 39 4.66 -10.12 14.82
N GLU A 40 5.15 -10.19 16.05
CA GLU A 40 4.37 -10.49 17.25
C GLU A 40 4.73 -9.48 18.35
N ALA A 41 3.73 -9.07 19.13
CA ALA A 41 3.92 -8.09 20.18
C ALA A 41 4.45 -8.79 21.45
N GLU A 42 5.75 -8.70 21.71
CA GLU A 42 6.38 -9.24 22.93
C GLU A 42 6.22 -8.31 24.16
N ALA A 43 5.10 -7.60 24.31
CA ALA A 43 4.93 -6.73 25.47
C ALA A 43 4.61 -7.57 26.72
N PRO A 44 5.41 -7.50 27.81
CA PRO A 44 5.10 -8.22 29.04
C PRO A 44 3.77 -7.75 29.61
N ALA A 45 2.85 -8.68 29.90
CA ALA A 45 1.52 -8.35 30.44
C ALA A 45 1.58 -7.51 31.74
N ASP A 46 2.65 -7.67 32.52
CA ASP A 46 2.82 -7.01 33.82
C ASP A 46 3.25 -5.54 33.73
N MET A 47 3.71 -5.03 32.57
CA MET A 47 4.28 -3.68 32.48
C MET A 47 3.28 -2.56 32.85
N ARG A 48 1.97 -2.81 32.73
CA ARG A 48 0.91 -1.83 33.05
C ARG A 48 0.28 -2.01 34.42
N SER A 49 0.59 -3.12 35.11
CA SER A 49 0.07 -3.46 36.44
C SER A 49 0.52 -2.44 37.49
N THR A 50 -0.31 -2.21 38.49
CA THR A 50 0.01 -1.40 39.68
C THR A 50 0.13 -2.25 40.94
N ILE A 51 -0.01 -3.57 40.82
CA ILE A 51 0.08 -4.51 41.92
C ILE A 51 1.54 -4.59 42.36
N LEU A 52 1.79 -4.41 43.66
CA LEU A 52 3.12 -4.45 44.27
C LEU A 52 3.21 -5.64 45.22
N PRO A 53 4.42 -6.19 45.44
CA PRO A 53 4.63 -7.19 46.49
C PRO A 53 4.27 -6.60 47.87
N THR A 54 3.80 -7.47 48.76
CA THR A 54 3.58 -7.09 50.17
C THR A 54 4.90 -7.24 50.90
N GLU A 55 5.37 -6.17 51.52
CA GLU A 55 6.68 -6.11 52.18
C GLU A 55 6.51 -5.74 53.65
N ALA A 56 7.31 -6.36 54.52
CA ALA A 56 7.26 -6.06 55.96
C ALA A 56 7.78 -4.66 56.30
N LEU A 57 8.81 -4.19 55.56
CA LEU A 57 9.32 -2.84 55.64
C LEU A 57 8.98 -2.09 54.35
N CYS A 58 8.05 -1.14 54.45
CA CYS A 58 7.64 -0.30 53.33
C CYS A 58 7.39 1.13 53.80
N PHE A 59 7.54 2.09 52.89
CA PHE A 59 7.29 3.50 53.15
C PHE A 59 6.04 3.97 52.41
N PRO A 60 5.15 4.76 53.04
CA PRO A 60 4.00 5.34 52.36
C PRO A 60 4.48 6.45 51.40
N ILE A 61 4.40 6.19 50.10
CA ILE A 61 4.85 7.13 49.07
C ILE A 61 3.68 8.06 48.70
N GLN A 62 3.81 9.35 49.00
CA GLN A 62 2.81 10.38 48.69
C GLN A 62 3.01 10.98 47.31
N ARG A 63 4.27 11.11 46.85
CA ARG A 63 4.61 11.74 45.57
C ARG A 63 5.67 10.94 44.84
N VAL A 64 5.51 10.80 43.53
CA VAL A 64 6.52 10.22 42.65
C VAL A 64 7.06 11.30 41.72
N ARG A 65 8.38 11.45 41.65
CA ARG A 65 9.05 12.39 40.74
C ARG A 65 9.92 11.68 39.72
N LEU A 66 9.95 12.23 38.50
CA LEU A 66 10.82 11.78 37.41
C LEU A 66 11.70 12.97 36.98
N SER A 67 13.01 12.86 37.15
CA SER A 67 14.00 13.87 36.73
C SER A 67 14.86 13.35 35.56
N GLY A 68 15.77 14.17 35.03
CA GLY A 68 16.80 13.75 34.06
C GLY A 68 16.41 13.78 32.57
N ALA A 69 15.12 13.93 32.24
CA ALA A 69 14.67 14.01 30.84
C ALA A 69 15.10 15.30 30.09
N GLY A 70 15.50 16.35 30.83
CA GLY A 70 15.96 17.62 30.25
C GLY A 70 14.97 18.23 29.23
N PRO A 71 15.43 18.65 28.04
CA PRO A 71 14.56 19.25 27.01
C PRO A 71 13.52 18.27 26.45
N ASP A 72 13.70 16.96 26.65
CA ASP A 72 12.81 15.92 26.14
C ASP A 72 11.72 15.51 27.15
N ALA A 73 11.57 16.22 28.28
CA ALA A 73 10.59 15.89 29.32
C ALA A 73 9.16 15.66 28.78
N ALA A 74 8.73 16.46 27.79
CA ALA A 74 7.42 16.30 27.15
C ALA A 74 7.24 14.93 26.46
N ARG A 75 8.31 14.37 25.85
CA ARG A 75 8.30 13.05 25.19
C ARG A 75 8.09 11.89 26.16
N PHE A 76 8.40 12.09 27.44
CA PHE A 76 8.28 11.07 28.49
C PHE A 76 7.15 11.36 29.49
N SER A 77 6.24 12.28 29.17
CA SER A 77 5.07 12.63 30.00
C SER A 77 4.20 11.41 30.35
N TRP A 78 4.04 10.47 29.41
CA TRP A 78 3.33 9.20 29.62
C TRP A 78 4.00 8.31 30.67
N LEU A 79 5.33 8.34 30.79
CA LEU A 79 6.07 7.55 31.76
C LEU A 79 5.86 8.12 33.16
N TRP A 80 5.95 9.44 33.28
CA TRP A 80 5.62 10.15 34.52
C TRP A 80 4.17 9.86 34.96
N GLN A 81 3.19 9.93 34.07
CA GLN A 81 1.80 9.57 34.37
C GLN A 81 1.68 8.10 34.84
N SER A 82 2.42 7.18 34.23
CA SER A 82 2.42 5.77 34.64
C SER A 82 2.98 5.59 36.06
N LEU A 83 4.10 6.25 36.38
CA LEU A 83 4.76 6.19 37.68
C LEU A 83 3.91 6.79 38.81
N ARG A 84 3.12 7.84 38.52
CA ARG A 84 2.23 8.46 39.51
C ARG A 84 1.09 7.56 39.98
N ARG A 85 0.77 6.48 39.26
CA ARG A 85 -0.23 5.48 39.71
C ARG A 85 0.19 4.72 40.97
N TYR A 86 1.45 4.84 41.38
CA TYR A 86 1.97 4.27 42.63
C TYR A 86 1.93 5.26 43.81
N GLU A 87 1.47 6.51 43.60
CA GLU A 87 1.20 7.46 44.69
C GLU A 87 0.13 6.89 45.63
N GLY A 88 0.32 7.09 46.94
CA GLY A 88 -0.53 6.56 48.01
C GLY A 88 -0.28 5.09 48.38
N ARG A 89 0.70 4.42 47.77
CA ARG A 89 1.03 3.00 48.07
C ARG A 89 2.15 2.90 49.09
N CYS A 90 2.17 1.81 49.86
CA CYS A 90 3.32 1.44 50.68
C CYS A 90 4.31 0.66 49.80
N ILE A 91 5.55 1.15 49.70
CA ILE A 91 6.55 0.63 48.76
C ILE A 91 7.87 0.40 49.51
N GLY A 92 8.38 -0.82 49.48
CA GLY A 92 9.73 -1.20 49.91
C GLY A 92 10.65 -1.42 48.70
N THR A 93 11.78 -2.09 48.93
CA THR A 93 12.84 -2.22 47.93
C THR A 93 12.44 -3.07 46.73
N ALA A 94 11.75 -4.21 46.95
CA ALA A 94 11.26 -5.05 45.87
C ALA A 94 10.16 -4.35 45.07
N GLY A 95 9.32 -3.55 45.73
CA GLY A 95 8.34 -2.68 45.07
C GLY A 95 9.00 -1.65 44.15
N ILE A 96 10.02 -0.94 44.62
CA ILE A 96 10.78 0.04 43.82
C ILE A 96 11.43 -0.62 42.61
N ASP A 97 12.07 -1.77 42.79
CA ASP A 97 12.71 -2.49 41.69
C ASP A 97 11.70 -2.99 40.65
N LEU A 98 10.52 -3.45 41.10
CA LEU A 98 9.45 -3.85 40.20
C LEU A 98 8.91 -2.66 39.39
N ILE A 99 8.71 -1.51 40.04
CA ILE A 99 8.29 -0.27 39.36
C ILE A 99 9.32 0.14 38.32
N ARG A 100 10.62 0.11 38.68
CA ARG A 100 11.73 0.41 37.78
C ARG A 100 11.76 -0.52 36.56
N ARG A 101 11.61 -1.85 36.77
CA ARG A 101 11.55 -2.84 35.68
C ARG A 101 10.36 -2.58 34.75
N ARG A 102 9.15 -2.39 35.30
CA ARG A 102 7.95 -2.07 34.51
C ARG A 102 8.11 -0.76 33.74
N ALA A 103 8.75 0.25 34.33
CA ALA A 103 9.07 1.51 33.64
C ALA A 103 10.04 1.30 32.46
N LEU A 104 11.08 0.46 32.63
CA LEU A 104 11.98 0.06 31.54
C LEU A 104 11.23 -0.70 30.44
N ASP A 105 10.37 -1.64 30.79
CA ASP A 105 9.57 -2.40 29.81
C ASP A 105 8.66 -1.46 29.00
N GLN A 106 8.07 -0.45 29.64
CA GLN A 106 7.27 0.56 28.96
C GLN A 106 8.08 1.46 28.01
N LEU A 107 9.35 1.75 28.34
CA LEU A 107 10.28 2.48 27.47
C LEU A 107 10.65 1.62 26.25
N VAL A 108 11.03 0.36 26.47
CA VAL A 108 11.36 -0.60 25.41
C VAL A 108 10.18 -0.84 24.48
N ALA A 109 8.98 -1.05 25.02
CA ALA A 109 7.76 -1.24 24.24
C ALA A 109 7.47 -0.05 23.30
N ARG A 110 7.87 1.17 23.71
CA ARG A 110 7.73 2.40 22.91
C ARG A 110 8.94 2.71 22.01
N GLY A 111 9.97 1.87 22.01
CA GLY A 111 11.14 2.00 21.13
C GLY A 111 12.35 2.70 21.75
N PHE A 112 12.29 3.12 23.02
CA PHE A 112 13.40 3.80 23.72
C PHE A 112 14.38 2.79 24.34
N VAL A 113 14.99 1.95 23.51
CA VAL A 113 15.78 0.78 23.94
C VAL A 113 17.11 1.12 24.63
N THR A 114 17.65 2.32 24.39
CA THR A 114 18.88 2.82 25.03
C THR A 114 18.61 3.78 26.19
N THR A 115 17.36 4.16 26.42
CA THR A 115 16.97 4.97 27.58
C THR A 115 16.97 4.11 28.83
N ARG A 116 17.45 4.67 29.94
CA ARG A 116 17.50 4.01 31.24
C ARG A 116 16.74 4.82 32.28
N ILE A 117 16.20 4.13 33.28
CA ILE A 117 15.61 4.74 34.48
C ILE A 117 16.31 4.18 35.70
N GLY A 118 16.93 5.08 36.47
CA GLY A 118 17.63 4.80 37.71
C GLY A 118 16.80 5.21 38.93
N VAL A 119 17.24 4.74 40.09
CA VAL A 119 16.74 5.15 41.40
C VAL A 119 17.94 5.75 42.14
N PRO A 120 18.06 7.09 42.21
CA PRO A 120 19.16 7.72 42.90
C PRO A 120 19.07 7.46 44.41
N ALA A 121 20.21 7.58 45.11
CA ALA A 121 20.25 7.55 46.56
C ALA A 121 19.32 8.63 47.14
N GLN A 122 18.40 8.23 48.01
CA GLN A 122 17.34 9.08 48.52
C GLN A 122 16.81 8.58 49.86
N ASP A 123 16.16 9.48 50.60
CA ASP A 123 15.46 9.18 51.84
C ASP A 123 13.94 9.16 51.58
N LEU A 124 13.33 7.98 51.79
CA LEU A 124 11.90 7.73 51.56
C LEU A 124 11.02 8.12 52.76
N SER A 125 11.60 8.47 53.91
CA SER A 125 10.84 8.86 55.12
C SER A 125 9.94 10.09 54.88
N ARG A 126 10.30 10.93 53.91
CA ARG A 126 9.54 12.11 53.49
C ARG A 126 8.37 11.80 52.55
N GLY A 127 8.15 10.53 52.20
CA GLY A 127 7.09 10.09 51.30
C GLY A 127 7.28 10.50 49.84
N GLU A 128 8.50 10.85 49.41
CA GLU A 128 8.83 11.20 48.03
C GLU A 128 9.74 10.13 47.40
N LEU A 129 9.25 9.45 46.36
CA LEU A 129 10.03 8.50 45.56
C LEU A 129 10.49 9.17 44.25
N ARG A 130 11.80 9.25 44.06
CA ARG A 130 12.45 9.87 42.90
C ARG A 130 13.00 8.80 41.97
N PHE A 131 12.67 8.91 40.69
CA PHE A 131 13.31 8.21 39.59
C PHE A 131 14.09 9.19 38.73
N GLU A 132 15.21 8.74 38.18
CA GLU A 132 16.04 9.52 37.28
C GLU A 132 16.06 8.86 35.90
N LEU A 133 15.60 9.59 34.89
CA LEU A 133 15.61 9.15 33.50
C LEU A 133 16.92 9.61 32.85
N LEU A 134 17.60 8.69 32.18
CA LEU A 134 18.73 8.99 31.31
C LEU A 134 18.34 8.65 29.86
N PRO A 135 17.86 9.63 29.07
CA PRO A 135 17.56 9.42 27.66
C PRO A 135 18.81 8.99 26.89
N GLY A 136 18.72 7.88 26.16
CA GLY A 136 19.78 7.47 25.24
C GLY A 136 19.80 8.36 24.01
N ARG A 137 20.94 8.93 23.64
CA ARG A 137 21.10 9.86 22.52
C ARG A 137 21.98 9.28 21.41
N LEU A 138 21.62 9.61 20.18
CA LEU A 138 22.45 9.34 19.02
C LEU A 138 23.66 10.27 19.03
N ARG A 139 24.87 9.73 19.12
CA ARG A 139 26.09 10.55 19.01
C ARG A 139 26.51 10.72 17.55
N GLN A 140 26.62 9.63 16.80
CA GLN A 140 26.96 9.68 15.37
C GLN A 140 26.47 8.45 14.61
N VAL A 141 26.51 8.56 13.28
CA VAL A 141 26.20 7.49 12.34
C VAL A 141 27.48 7.15 11.56
N ARG A 142 27.92 5.90 11.63
CA ARG A 142 29.06 5.37 10.88
C ARG A 142 28.54 4.46 9.78
N VAL A 143 29.03 4.64 8.57
CA VAL A 143 28.59 3.87 7.39
C VAL A 143 29.74 3.00 6.92
N GLN A 144 29.45 1.72 6.71
CA GLN A 144 30.32 0.75 6.06
C GLN A 144 29.66 0.32 4.74
N SER A 145 30.25 0.72 3.62
CA SER A 145 29.82 0.36 2.26
C SER A 145 31.05 0.17 1.39
N ALA A 146 31.02 -0.80 0.48
CA ALA A 146 32.15 -1.10 -0.42
C ALA A 146 32.55 0.09 -1.32
N ASP A 147 31.62 0.98 -1.62
CA ASP A 147 31.79 2.18 -2.46
C ASP A 147 31.82 3.50 -1.67
N GLY A 148 31.77 3.44 -0.33
CA GLY A 148 31.94 4.58 0.58
C GLY A 148 30.85 5.67 0.55
N ARG A 149 29.83 5.59 -0.31
CA ARG A 149 28.81 6.65 -0.47
C ARG A 149 27.39 6.13 -0.24
N VAL A 150 26.87 6.37 0.96
CA VAL A 150 25.46 6.13 1.33
C VAL A 150 24.86 7.43 1.85
N PHE A 151 23.81 7.91 1.19
CA PHE A 151 23.05 9.06 1.68
C PHE A 151 22.08 8.63 2.79
N TRP A 152 22.62 8.39 3.99
CA TRP A 152 21.83 7.93 5.13
C TRP A 152 20.87 8.99 5.66
N ARG A 153 21.18 10.28 5.47
CA ARG A 153 20.36 11.41 5.95
C ARG A 153 18.97 11.45 5.29
N GLY A 154 18.84 10.93 4.07
CA GLY A 154 17.57 10.77 3.37
C GLY A 154 16.75 9.60 3.88
N ALA A 155 17.37 8.50 4.30
CA ALA A 155 16.63 7.33 4.79
C ALA A 155 16.28 7.43 6.28
N LEU A 156 17.26 7.80 7.13
CA LEU A 156 17.15 7.75 8.59
C LEU A 156 16.57 9.08 9.16
N PRO A 157 15.42 9.05 9.84
CA PRO A 157 14.83 10.22 10.50
C PRO A 157 15.42 10.49 11.90
N LEU A 158 16.75 10.37 12.04
CA LEU A 158 17.49 10.73 13.26
C LEU A 158 18.73 11.56 12.89
N ARG A 159 19.14 12.44 13.80
CA ARG A 159 20.37 13.25 13.72
C ARG A 159 21.19 13.11 15.00
N PRO A 160 22.52 13.32 14.95
CA PRO A 160 23.34 13.49 16.14
C PRO A 160 22.69 14.45 17.14
N GLY A 161 22.62 14.04 18.41
CA GLY A 161 21.95 14.73 19.50
C GLY A 161 20.52 14.28 19.76
N ASP A 162 19.82 13.66 18.81
CA ASP A 162 18.45 13.21 19.01
C ASP A 162 18.37 12.07 20.04
N VAL A 163 17.26 12.01 20.78
CA VAL A 163 16.91 10.81 21.58
C VAL A 163 16.73 9.64 20.63
N LEU A 164 17.46 8.55 20.89
CA LEU A 164 17.45 7.36 20.07
C LEU A 164 16.08 6.67 20.16
N ASP A 165 15.45 6.47 19.00
CA ASP A 165 14.16 5.79 18.85
C ASP A 165 14.31 4.63 17.88
N LEU A 166 14.03 3.40 18.35
CA LEU A 166 14.05 2.21 17.53
C LEU A 166 13.09 2.32 16.33
N ARG A 167 11.93 2.97 16.48
CA ARG A 167 10.96 3.14 15.39
C ARG A 167 11.52 3.99 14.26
N ALA A 168 12.34 4.98 14.59
CA ALA A 168 13.05 5.79 13.61
C ALA A 168 14.15 4.99 12.90
N ILE A 169 14.85 4.09 13.61
CA ILE A 169 15.85 3.19 13.01
C ILE A 169 15.18 2.19 12.06
N GLU A 170 14.11 1.53 12.50
CA GLU A 170 13.31 0.61 11.68
C GLU A 170 12.81 1.29 10.40
N GLN A 171 12.30 2.52 10.52
CA GLN A 171 11.92 3.34 9.37
C GLN A 171 13.11 3.56 8.42
N GLY A 172 14.29 3.89 8.95
CA GLY A 172 15.50 4.05 8.14
C GLY A 172 15.87 2.79 7.37
N VAL A 173 15.85 1.62 8.03
CA VAL A 173 16.09 0.31 7.37
C VAL A 173 15.07 0.06 6.27
N GLU A 174 13.78 0.32 6.52
CA GLU A 174 12.75 0.18 5.50
C GLU A 174 13.01 1.08 4.30
N GLN A 175 13.37 2.35 4.50
CA GLN A 175 13.65 3.27 3.40
C GLN A 175 14.84 2.83 2.55
N PHE A 176 15.87 2.23 3.14
CA PHE A 176 16.96 1.62 2.36
C PHE A 176 16.47 0.40 1.57
N LYS A 177 15.72 -0.51 2.21
CA LYS A 177 15.19 -1.73 1.57
C LYS A 177 14.09 -1.48 0.55
N ARG A 178 13.54 -0.26 0.45
CA ARG A 178 12.66 0.13 -0.66
C ARG A 178 13.38 0.14 -2.00
N VAL A 179 14.70 0.34 -2.00
CA VAL A 179 15.52 0.26 -3.20
C VAL A 179 15.97 -1.20 -3.36
N PRO A 180 15.48 -1.96 -4.36
CA PRO A 180 15.67 -3.40 -4.40
C PRO A 180 17.13 -3.87 -4.48
N SER A 181 18.02 -3.05 -5.03
CA SER A 181 19.45 -3.31 -5.10
C SER A 181 20.21 -3.00 -3.81
N GLN A 182 19.53 -2.62 -2.72
CA GLN A 182 20.13 -2.28 -1.44
C GLN A 182 19.61 -3.19 -0.32
N ASP A 183 20.52 -3.81 0.43
CA ASP A 183 20.21 -4.45 1.70
C ASP A 183 21.00 -3.76 2.82
N ALA A 184 20.26 -3.21 3.78
CA ALA A 184 20.82 -2.43 4.88
C ALA A 184 20.60 -3.13 6.22
N LYS A 185 21.65 -3.14 7.04
CA LYS A 185 21.61 -3.50 8.46
C LYS A 185 22.08 -2.30 9.29
N ILE A 186 21.40 -2.04 10.40
CA ILE A 186 21.79 -1.00 11.35
C ILE A 186 21.97 -1.65 12.73
N ASP A 187 23.19 -1.58 13.25
CA ASP A 187 23.54 -2.02 14.60
C ASP A 187 23.68 -0.81 15.54
N ILE A 188 23.23 -0.96 16.79
CA ILE A 188 23.38 0.05 17.84
C ILE A 188 24.61 -0.31 18.68
N ALA A 189 25.62 0.55 18.68
CA ALA A 189 26.83 0.40 19.48
C ALA A 189 26.88 1.42 20.63
N PRO A 190 27.50 1.11 21.77
CA PRO A 190 27.70 2.08 22.85
C PRO A 190 28.58 3.26 22.38
N GLY A 191 28.22 4.47 22.80
CA GLY A 191 29.02 5.67 22.58
C GLY A 191 30.18 5.79 23.58
N GLU A 192 30.85 6.96 23.56
CA GLU A 192 31.97 7.24 24.46
C GLU A 192 31.50 7.68 25.85
N GLN A 193 30.40 8.42 25.93
CA GLN A 193 29.81 8.85 27.21
C GLN A 193 28.58 8.02 27.61
N PRO A 194 28.29 7.89 28.91
CA PRO A 194 27.05 7.28 29.37
C PRO A 194 25.81 7.95 28.77
N GLY A 195 24.88 7.14 28.26
CA GLY A 195 23.69 7.65 27.59
C GLY A 195 23.89 7.97 26.11
N GLU A 196 25.08 7.76 25.54
CA GLU A 196 25.31 7.91 24.10
C GLU A 196 25.32 6.56 23.37
N SER A 197 24.95 6.57 22.09
CA SER A 197 25.02 5.42 21.20
C SER A 197 25.40 5.84 19.79
N ASP A 198 26.19 5.00 19.12
CA ASP A 198 26.56 5.12 17.71
C ASP A 198 25.69 4.16 16.88
N LEU A 199 25.28 4.59 15.68
CA LEU A 199 24.64 3.71 14.71
C LEU A 199 25.65 3.26 13.66
N LEU A 200 25.81 1.95 13.51
CA LEU A 200 26.65 1.32 12.50
C LEU A 200 25.76 0.83 11.36
N ILE A 201 25.83 1.49 10.20
CA ILE A 201 25.08 1.10 9.01
C ILE A 201 25.99 0.27 8.12
N THR A 202 25.64 -1.00 7.91
CA THR A 202 26.28 -1.88 6.92
C THR A 202 25.37 -1.96 5.70
N MET A 203 25.90 -1.57 4.54
CA MET A 203 25.15 -1.55 3.28
C MET A 203 25.73 -2.56 2.29
N GLN A 204 24.89 -3.47 1.80
CA GLN A 204 25.20 -4.36 0.69
C GLN A 204 24.44 -3.89 -0.54
N ARG A 205 25.14 -3.80 -1.68
CA ARG A 205 24.55 -3.39 -2.96
C ARG A 205 24.67 -4.51 -3.99
N SER A 206 23.59 -4.74 -4.71
CA SER A 206 23.56 -5.61 -5.88
C SER A 206 23.46 -4.77 -7.16
N LYS A 207 23.23 -5.45 -8.29
CA LYS A 207 22.98 -4.81 -9.59
C LYS A 207 21.89 -3.75 -9.47
N ARG A 208 22.22 -2.51 -9.84
CA ARG A 208 21.36 -1.32 -9.68
C ARG A 208 20.32 -1.15 -10.77
N TRP A 209 20.30 -2.01 -11.78
CA TRP A 209 19.30 -1.95 -12.84
C TRP A 209 18.62 -3.30 -12.98
N ARG A 210 17.35 -3.26 -13.33
CA ARG A 210 16.52 -4.44 -13.60
C ARG A 210 15.75 -4.18 -14.88
N ALA A 211 15.69 -5.17 -15.75
CA ALA A 211 14.81 -5.16 -16.90
C ALA A 211 13.79 -6.30 -16.74
N VAL A 212 12.52 -6.02 -17.00
CA VAL A 212 11.43 -6.97 -16.89
C VAL A 212 10.71 -7.00 -18.22
N LEU A 213 10.66 -8.16 -18.86
CA LEU A 213 9.77 -8.42 -19.98
C LEU A 213 8.50 -9.06 -19.44
N ASN A 214 7.35 -8.62 -19.91
CA ASN A 214 6.06 -9.18 -19.52
C ASN A 214 5.22 -9.48 -20.77
N ALA A 215 4.41 -10.54 -20.67
CA ALA A 215 3.42 -10.91 -21.67
C ALA A 215 2.20 -11.51 -20.98
N ASP A 216 1.00 -11.06 -21.32
CA ASP A 216 -0.24 -11.57 -20.75
C ASP A 216 -1.44 -11.41 -21.72
N ASP A 217 -2.61 -11.88 -21.29
CA ASP A 217 -3.87 -11.75 -22.04
C ASP A 217 -4.90 -10.82 -21.35
N SER A 218 -4.43 -9.76 -20.67
CA SER A 218 -5.29 -8.83 -19.89
C SER A 218 -6.07 -7.83 -20.74
N GLY A 219 -5.67 -7.65 -22.00
CA GLY A 219 -6.33 -6.73 -22.91
C GLY A 219 -7.71 -7.23 -23.33
N VAL A 220 -8.45 -6.38 -24.03
CA VAL A 220 -9.79 -6.71 -24.55
C VAL A 220 -9.74 -6.99 -26.04
N GLN A 221 -10.62 -7.88 -26.50
CA GLN A 221 -10.64 -8.35 -27.89
C GLN A 221 -10.70 -7.23 -28.93
N ALA A 222 -11.46 -6.17 -28.64
CA ALA A 222 -11.70 -5.08 -29.57
C ALA A 222 -10.44 -4.22 -29.82
N THR A 223 -9.51 -4.14 -28.86
CA THR A 223 -8.29 -3.34 -28.99
C THR A 223 -7.01 -4.16 -28.96
N GLY A 224 -7.08 -5.49 -28.76
CA GLY A 224 -5.93 -6.37 -28.65
C GLY A 224 -5.87 -7.06 -27.29
N ARG A 225 -6.16 -8.37 -27.28
CA ARG A 225 -6.23 -9.17 -26.04
C ARG A 225 -4.86 -9.47 -25.44
N TYR A 226 -3.91 -9.85 -26.28
CA TYR A 226 -2.56 -10.22 -25.84
C TYR A 226 -1.72 -8.96 -25.71
N GLN A 227 -1.18 -8.72 -24.52
CA GLN A 227 -0.39 -7.56 -24.17
C GLN A 227 1.03 -7.99 -23.87
N GLY A 228 1.99 -7.13 -24.17
CA GLY A 228 3.38 -7.35 -23.81
C GLY A 228 4.15 -6.06 -23.65
N GLY A 229 5.13 -6.09 -22.77
CA GLY A 229 5.85 -4.89 -22.39
C GLY A 229 7.25 -5.15 -21.87
N VAL A 230 7.97 -4.04 -21.71
CA VAL A 230 9.29 -3.97 -21.12
C VAL A 230 9.29 -2.86 -20.07
N ASP A 231 9.74 -3.19 -18.87
CA ASP A 231 9.98 -2.24 -17.79
C ASP A 231 11.46 -2.23 -17.46
N PHE A 232 12.06 -1.04 -17.44
CA PHE A 232 13.42 -0.81 -17.00
C PHE A 232 13.40 -0.01 -15.71
N ALA A 233 13.99 -0.57 -14.65
CA ALA A 233 14.15 0.10 -13.37
C ALA A 233 15.63 0.40 -13.09
N LEU A 234 15.92 1.62 -12.64
CA LEU A 234 17.22 2.08 -12.20
C LEU A 234 17.14 2.55 -10.75
N ASP A 235 17.95 1.91 -9.92
CA ASP A 235 18.00 2.10 -8.49
C ASP A 235 19.07 3.13 -8.09
N ALA A 236 18.66 4.05 -7.23
CA ALA A 236 19.40 5.18 -6.68
C ALA A 236 20.14 6.04 -7.73
N PRO A 237 19.52 6.45 -8.87
CA PRO A 237 20.23 7.18 -9.93
C PRO A 237 20.93 8.45 -9.42
N LEU A 238 20.33 9.18 -8.47
CA LEU A 238 20.96 10.35 -7.82
C LEU A 238 21.70 10.01 -6.52
N GLY A 239 21.72 8.74 -6.10
CA GLY A 239 22.38 8.28 -4.87
C GLY A 239 21.64 8.65 -3.58
N ILE A 240 20.37 9.08 -3.68
CA ILE A 240 19.55 9.55 -2.54
C ILE A 240 18.47 8.53 -2.14
N ASN A 241 18.72 7.24 -2.43
CA ASN A 241 17.77 6.13 -2.27
C ASN A 241 16.51 6.29 -3.12
N ASP A 242 16.65 6.97 -4.26
CA ASP A 242 15.61 7.16 -5.25
C ASP A 242 15.43 5.93 -6.17
N LEU A 243 14.26 5.78 -6.78
CA LEU A 243 13.95 4.70 -7.72
C LEU A 243 13.31 5.30 -8.96
N LEU A 244 13.87 5.00 -10.13
CA LEU A 244 13.30 5.33 -11.43
C LEU A 244 12.83 4.04 -12.11
N SER A 245 11.61 4.04 -12.65
CA SER A 245 11.13 2.98 -13.54
C SER A 245 10.54 3.61 -14.80
N ILE A 246 10.82 3.02 -15.95
CA ILE A 246 10.30 3.41 -17.25
C ILE A 246 9.73 2.16 -17.90
N GLY A 247 8.48 2.22 -18.35
CA GLY A 247 7.78 1.09 -18.95
C GLY A 247 7.24 1.43 -20.33
N TYR A 248 7.23 0.44 -21.21
CA TYR A 248 6.55 0.46 -22.49
C TYR A 248 5.73 -0.82 -22.63
N ASN A 249 4.47 -0.70 -23.06
CA ASN A 249 3.61 -1.85 -23.31
C ASN A 249 2.83 -1.67 -24.62
N HIS A 250 2.51 -2.78 -25.29
CA HIS A 250 1.75 -2.81 -26.53
C HIS A 250 0.99 -4.12 -26.67
N ASP A 251 0.02 -4.17 -27.58
CA ASP A 251 -0.57 -5.44 -27.98
C ASP A 251 0.42 -6.28 -28.80
N LEU A 252 0.44 -7.60 -28.56
CA LEU A 252 1.41 -8.53 -29.14
C LEU A 252 1.01 -9.05 -30.54
N VAL A 253 -0.24 -8.84 -30.94
CA VAL A 253 -0.76 -9.32 -32.22
C VAL A 253 -0.95 -8.13 -33.14
N ASP A 254 -0.01 -7.95 -34.07
CA ASP A 254 -0.06 -6.88 -35.05
C ASP A 254 -1.14 -7.16 -36.11
N ASP A 255 -2.36 -6.69 -35.84
CA ASP A 255 -3.46 -6.64 -36.81
C ASP A 255 -3.49 -5.30 -37.59
N GLY A 256 -2.36 -4.58 -37.64
CA GLY A 256 -2.19 -3.33 -38.36
C GLY A 256 -3.15 -2.22 -37.89
N ALA A 257 -3.92 -1.66 -38.83
CA ALA A 257 -4.87 -0.58 -38.54
C ALA A 257 -6.19 -1.05 -37.89
N ALA A 258 -6.43 -2.36 -37.81
CA ALA A 258 -7.72 -2.89 -37.38
C ALA A 258 -7.95 -2.74 -35.87
N ARG A 259 -6.91 -2.95 -35.05
CA ARG A 259 -6.95 -2.77 -33.60
C ARG A 259 -5.55 -2.66 -33.02
N GLY A 260 -5.42 -2.09 -31.83
CA GLY A 260 -4.17 -2.07 -31.09
C GLY A 260 -4.20 -1.17 -29.86
N THR A 261 -3.20 -1.34 -29.02
CA THR A 261 -2.97 -0.56 -27.80
C THR A 261 -1.49 -0.29 -27.62
N ARG A 262 -1.16 0.89 -27.11
CA ARG A 262 0.20 1.24 -26.71
C ARG A 262 0.21 2.09 -25.47
N GLY A 263 1.15 1.84 -24.59
CA GLY A 263 1.31 2.56 -23.34
C GLY A 263 2.77 2.85 -23.03
N ASN A 264 2.98 3.98 -22.38
CA ASN A 264 4.26 4.40 -21.82
C ASN A 264 4.02 4.77 -20.36
N SER A 265 4.96 4.42 -19.49
CA SER A 265 4.94 4.85 -18.09
C SER A 265 6.31 5.29 -17.61
N LEU A 266 6.33 6.25 -16.70
CA LEU A 266 7.51 6.67 -15.96
C LEU A 266 7.11 6.86 -14.50
N SER A 267 7.82 6.22 -13.58
CA SER A 267 7.64 6.40 -12.15
C SER A 267 8.96 6.79 -11.49
N TYR A 268 8.95 7.81 -10.65
CA TYR A 268 10.11 8.23 -9.88
C TYR A 268 9.73 8.43 -8.41
N SER A 269 10.42 7.76 -7.48
CA SER A 269 10.13 7.86 -6.05
C SER A 269 11.37 8.16 -5.21
N VAL A 270 11.23 9.03 -4.20
CA VAL A 270 12.31 9.43 -3.28
C VAL A 270 11.83 9.34 -1.82
N PRO A 271 12.47 8.52 -0.98
CA PRO A 271 12.20 8.49 0.45
C PRO A 271 12.96 9.61 1.20
N TRP A 272 12.33 10.21 2.21
CA TRP A 272 12.94 11.22 3.09
C TRP A 272 12.51 11.05 4.55
N GLY A 273 13.20 10.20 5.30
CA GLY A 273 12.89 9.87 6.68
C GLY A 273 11.50 9.26 6.80
N TRP A 274 10.58 10.02 7.42
CA TRP A 274 9.17 9.65 7.55
C TRP A 274 8.34 9.88 6.27
N TRP A 275 8.88 10.59 5.29
CA TRP A 275 8.18 10.94 4.05
C TRP A 275 8.58 10.06 2.87
N THR A 276 7.73 9.98 1.86
CA THR A 276 8.09 9.48 0.53
C THR A 276 7.32 10.27 -0.52
N PHE A 277 8.02 10.65 -1.57
CA PHE A 277 7.52 11.45 -2.69
C PHE A 277 7.54 10.60 -3.94
N SER A 278 6.43 10.49 -4.66
CA SER A 278 6.36 9.68 -5.89
C SER A 278 5.69 10.46 -7.02
N LEU A 279 6.32 10.48 -8.19
CA LEU A 279 5.78 11.02 -9.43
C LEU A 279 5.51 9.86 -10.39
N SER A 280 4.30 9.79 -10.95
CA SER A 280 3.94 8.82 -11.99
C SER A 280 3.39 9.55 -13.21
N LEU A 281 3.99 9.32 -14.36
CA LEU A 281 3.55 9.82 -15.66
C LEU A 281 3.17 8.62 -16.53
N SER A 282 2.06 8.71 -17.25
CA SER A 282 1.66 7.67 -18.20
C SER A 282 0.96 8.26 -19.42
N SER A 283 1.14 7.62 -20.56
CA SER A 283 0.43 7.92 -21.81
C SER A 283 -0.07 6.61 -22.40
N TYR A 284 -1.32 6.58 -22.82
CA TYR A 284 -1.96 5.40 -23.38
C TYR A 284 -2.73 5.77 -24.64
N ARG A 285 -2.71 4.90 -25.64
CA ARG A 285 -3.49 5.05 -26.88
C ARG A 285 -4.09 3.72 -27.30
N TYR A 286 -5.27 3.78 -27.91
CA TYR A 286 -5.92 2.63 -28.52
C TYR A 286 -6.47 2.99 -29.90
N HIS A 287 -6.67 1.97 -30.72
CA HIS A 287 -7.49 2.02 -31.92
C HIS A 287 -8.23 0.71 -32.12
N GLN A 288 -9.36 0.76 -32.81
CA GLN A 288 -10.17 -0.39 -33.22
C GLN A 288 -11.03 -0.01 -34.43
N GLN A 289 -11.47 -1.00 -35.20
CA GLN A 289 -12.53 -0.86 -36.18
C GLN A 289 -13.89 -1.15 -35.56
N VAL A 290 -14.85 -0.29 -35.85
CA VAL A 290 -16.25 -0.42 -35.46
C VAL A 290 -17.08 -0.50 -36.73
N ASP A 291 -17.76 -1.61 -36.94
CA ASP A 291 -18.59 -1.79 -38.12
C ASP A 291 -19.87 -0.95 -38.03
N GLY A 292 -20.03 -0.03 -38.98
CA GLY A 292 -21.26 0.69 -39.20
C GLY A 292 -22.16 -0.02 -40.22
N PHE A 293 -23.31 0.56 -40.51
CA PHE A 293 -24.31 -0.05 -41.40
C PHE A 293 -23.83 -0.27 -42.85
N ARG A 294 -22.90 0.56 -43.36
CA ARG A 294 -22.37 0.48 -44.74
C ARG A 294 -20.85 0.54 -44.85
N GLN A 295 -20.17 0.95 -43.78
CA GLN A 295 -18.73 1.12 -43.75
C GLN A 295 -18.23 0.91 -42.32
N SER A 296 -16.99 0.46 -42.21
CA SER A 296 -16.30 0.36 -40.92
C SER A 296 -15.61 1.69 -40.61
N PHE A 297 -15.72 2.14 -39.36
CA PHE A 297 -15.11 3.37 -38.86
C PHE A 297 -13.95 3.01 -37.92
N GLN A 298 -12.85 3.75 -37.97
CA GLN A 298 -11.79 3.62 -37.00
C GLN A 298 -12.11 4.45 -35.75
N SER A 299 -12.37 3.79 -34.62
CA SER A 299 -12.44 4.43 -33.32
C SER A 299 -11.06 4.41 -32.68
N SER A 300 -10.58 5.57 -32.22
CA SER A 300 -9.30 5.67 -31.52
C SER A 300 -9.39 6.65 -30.35
N GLY A 301 -8.39 6.60 -29.48
CA GLY A 301 -8.33 7.52 -28.35
C GLY A 301 -6.99 7.53 -27.65
N SER A 302 -6.80 8.54 -26.82
CA SER A 302 -5.59 8.73 -26.02
C SER A 302 -5.93 9.20 -24.61
N SER A 303 -5.15 8.75 -23.62
CA SER A 303 -5.27 9.16 -22.23
C SER A 303 -3.88 9.36 -21.62
N ASP A 304 -3.59 10.60 -21.24
CA ASP A 304 -2.36 11.00 -20.56
C ASP A 304 -2.66 11.29 -19.10
N SER A 305 -1.80 10.84 -18.19
CA SER A 305 -1.97 11.05 -16.75
C SER A 305 -0.65 11.39 -16.06
N ALA A 306 -0.70 12.37 -15.17
CA ALA A 306 0.38 12.74 -14.26
C ALA A 306 -0.14 12.68 -12.82
N GLN A 307 0.58 12.02 -11.92
CA GLN A 307 0.20 11.83 -10.53
C GLN A 307 1.38 12.14 -9.61
N LEU A 308 1.14 12.93 -8.58
CA LEU A 308 2.06 13.19 -7.49
C LEU A 308 1.47 12.59 -6.21
N ASP A 309 2.16 11.63 -5.60
CA ASP A 309 1.80 11.01 -4.31
C ASP A 309 2.81 11.43 -3.22
N LEU A 310 2.27 11.98 -2.14
CA LEU A 310 2.99 12.41 -0.96
C LEU A 310 2.51 11.58 0.23
N GLN A 311 3.40 10.78 0.81
CA GLN A 311 3.06 9.95 1.97
C GLN A 311 3.96 10.27 3.17
N ARG A 312 3.39 10.19 4.37
CA ARG A 312 4.08 10.32 5.66
C ARG A 312 3.64 9.24 6.63
N VAL A 313 4.60 8.51 7.19
CA VAL A 313 4.35 7.63 8.33
C VAL A 313 4.10 8.50 9.56
N ILE A 314 2.90 8.40 10.13
CA ILE A 314 2.46 9.23 11.27
C ILE A 314 2.51 8.46 12.59
N HIS A 315 2.47 7.14 12.53
CA HIS A 315 2.54 6.28 13.71
C HIS A 315 3.14 4.92 13.34
N ARG A 316 3.98 4.38 14.22
CA ARG A 316 4.64 3.08 14.04
C ARG A 316 4.88 2.39 15.37
N THR A 317 4.70 1.08 15.40
CA THR A 317 5.10 0.18 16.48
C THR A 317 5.92 -0.98 15.91
N GLY A 318 6.26 -1.97 16.74
CA GLY A 318 6.93 -3.18 16.26
C GLY A 318 6.09 -4.01 15.30
N THR A 319 4.75 -3.98 15.45
CA THR A 319 3.82 -4.82 14.69
C THR A 319 2.90 -4.03 13.77
N SER A 320 2.91 -2.70 13.81
CA SER A 320 1.99 -1.88 13.03
C SER A 320 2.59 -0.58 12.50
N LYS A 321 2.04 -0.10 11.39
CA LYS A 321 2.48 1.13 10.70
C LYS A 321 1.26 1.83 10.13
N THR A 322 1.13 3.13 10.41
CA THR A 322 0.07 3.99 9.87
C THR A 322 0.68 5.12 9.08
N THR A 323 0.21 5.28 7.86
CA THR A 323 0.69 6.27 6.88
C THR A 323 -0.48 7.14 6.45
N LEU A 324 -0.26 8.45 6.44
CA LEU A 324 -1.16 9.43 5.83
C LEU A 324 -0.60 9.80 4.46
N GLY A 325 -1.44 9.93 3.44
CA GLY A 325 -0.97 10.40 2.15
C GLY A 325 -1.98 11.22 1.36
N MET A 326 -1.45 11.85 0.30
CA MET A 326 -2.18 12.73 -0.60
C MET A 326 -1.73 12.48 -2.04
N VAL A 327 -2.67 12.23 -2.93
CA VAL A 327 -2.42 12.11 -4.37
C VAL A 327 -3.05 13.30 -5.09
N VAL A 328 -2.29 13.97 -5.94
CA VAL A 328 -2.82 14.93 -6.91
C VAL A 328 -2.61 14.36 -8.30
N ALA A 329 -3.69 14.12 -9.02
CA ALA A 329 -3.68 13.52 -10.34
C ALA A 329 -4.29 14.47 -11.37
N LYS A 330 -3.61 14.65 -12.51
CA LYS A 330 -4.15 15.31 -13.70
C LYS A 330 -4.28 14.27 -14.81
N ARG A 331 -5.39 14.33 -15.56
CA ARG A 331 -5.70 13.43 -16.67
C ARG A 331 -6.24 14.19 -17.85
N ALA A 332 -5.70 13.94 -19.05
CA ALA A 332 -6.19 14.46 -20.31
C ALA A 332 -6.58 13.28 -21.21
N ALA A 333 -7.81 13.25 -21.70
CA ALA A 333 -8.32 12.15 -22.50
C ALA A 333 -9.10 12.67 -23.71
N ARG A 334 -8.92 12.02 -24.87
CA ARG A 334 -9.56 12.37 -26.14
C ARG A 334 -9.95 11.11 -26.89
N SER A 335 -11.09 11.16 -27.57
CA SER A 335 -11.59 10.08 -28.43
C SER A 335 -11.85 10.61 -29.83
N TYR A 336 -11.68 9.75 -30.82
CA TYR A 336 -11.79 10.06 -32.23
C TYR A 336 -12.59 8.98 -32.96
N LEU A 337 -13.27 9.37 -34.03
CA LEU A 337 -13.91 8.50 -35.00
C LEU A 337 -13.47 8.94 -36.40
N ASP A 338 -12.79 8.07 -37.14
CA ASP A 338 -12.14 8.37 -38.42
C ASP A 338 -11.28 9.65 -38.38
N GLY A 339 -10.54 9.82 -37.28
CA GLY A 339 -9.66 10.98 -37.06
C GLY A 339 -10.39 12.27 -36.63
N VAL A 340 -11.72 12.30 -36.62
CA VAL A 340 -12.51 13.42 -36.11
C VAL A 340 -12.72 13.28 -34.61
N GLU A 341 -12.38 14.30 -33.84
CA GLU A 341 -12.52 14.26 -32.38
C GLU A 341 -13.98 14.30 -31.94
N ILE A 342 -14.36 13.40 -31.03
CA ILE A 342 -15.66 13.40 -30.37
C ILE A 342 -15.59 14.38 -29.18
N GLY A 343 -15.93 15.64 -29.42
CA GLY A 343 -15.77 16.72 -28.44
C GLY A 343 -16.44 16.48 -27.08
N ILE A 344 -17.59 15.79 -27.05
CA ILE A 344 -18.29 15.43 -25.81
C ILE A 344 -17.55 14.39 -24.95
N GLN A 345 -16.58 13.66 -25.52
CA GLN A 345 -15.72 12.70 -24.81
C GLN A 345 -14.37 13.31 -24.40
N ARG A 346 -14.08 14.57 -24.77
CA ARG A 346 -12.85 15.26 -24.34
C ARG A 346 -12.87 15.52 -22.84
N ARG A 347 -11.81 15.12 -22.15
CA ARG A 347 -11.65 15.26 -20.70
C ARG A 347 -10.32 15.92 -20.39
N HIS A 348 -10.35 16.91 -19.52
CA HIS A 348 -9.17 17.48 -18.89
C HIS A 348 -9.48 17.62 -17.40
N THR A 349 -9.13 16.63 -16.60
CA THR A 349 -9.57 16.54 -15.20
C THR A 349 -8.39 16.62 -14.26
N THR A 350 -8.60 17.23 -13.10
CA THR A 350 -7.68 17.17 -11.97
C THR A 350 -8.43 16.63 -10.78
N SER A 351 -7.77 15.81 -9.96
CA SER A 351 -8.34 15.27 -8.73
C SER A 351 -7.31 15.30 -7.60
N ALA A 352 -7.79 15.49 -6.38
CA ALA A 352 -7.02 15.32 -5.15
C ALA A 352 -7.63 14.19 -4.32
N GLU A 353 -6.80 13.25 -3.89
CA GLU A 353 -7.16 12.16 -2.98
C GLU A 353 -6.38 12.30 -1.68
N PHE A 354 -7.08 12.23 -0.55
CA PHE A 354 -6.45 12.02 0.76
C PHE A 354 -6.71 10.59 1.20
N TYR A 355 -5.69 9.93 1.73
CA TYR A 355 -5.82 8.55 2.18
C TYR A 355 -5.10 8.30 3.51
N LEU A 356 -5.62 7.33 4.25
CA LEU A 356 -4.99 6.74 5.42
C LEU A 356 -4.74 5.26 5.11
N SER A 357 -3.49 4.80 5.23
CA SER A 357 -3.16 3.38 5.16
C SER A 357 -2.61 2.87 6.49
N HIS A 358 -2.95 1.62 6.81
CA HIS A 358 -2.56 0.95 8.04
C HIS A 358 -2.18 -0.49 7.76
N ARG A 359 -0.96 -0.88 8.17
CA ARG A 359 -0.52 -2.27 8.25
C ARG A 359 -0.49 -2.71 9.70
N HIS A 360 -0.96 -3.92 9.97
CA HIS A 360 -0.87 -4.56 11.26
C HIS A 360 -0.55 -6.05 11.12
N TYR A 361 0.45 -6.51 11.86
CA TYR A 361 0.71 -7.93 12.10
C TYR A 361 0.02 -8.37 13.40
N LEU A 362 -0.87 -9.35 13.27
CA LEU A 362 -1.55 -10.03 14.38
C LEU A 362 -1.02 -11.47 14.42
N GLY A 363 0.19 -11.63 14.95
CA GLY A 363 0.97 -12.87 14.84
C GLY A 363 1.35 -13.14 13.38
N LYS A 364 0.88 -14.26 12.83
CA LYS A 364 1.13 -14.62 11.42
C LYS A 364 0.23 -13.87 10.44
N LEU A 365 -0.90 -13.32 10.89
CA LEU A 365 -1.82 -12.58 10.04
C LEU A 365 -1.25 -11.20 9.71
N GLN A 366 -1.04 -10.93 8.43
CA GLN A 366 -0.77 -9.59 7.92
C GLN A 366 -2.11 -8.97 7.48
N LEU A 367 -2.46 -7.80 8.03
CA LEU A 367 -3.62 -7.02 7.64
C LEU A 367 -3.17 -5.66 7.11
N ASP A 368 -3.52 -5.34 5.88
CA ASP A 368 -3.31 -4.05 5.22
C ASP A 368 -4.68 -3.41 4.97
N THR A 369 -4.81 -2.12 5.27
CA THR A 369 -6.05 -1.36 5.07
C THR A 369 -5.73 0.01 4.50
N ARG A 370 -6.49 0.48 3.52
CA ARG A 370 -6.40 1.82 2.95
C ARG A 370 -7.80 2.41 2.81
N LEU A 371 -8.01 3.59 3.40
CA LEU A 371 -9.22 4.38 3.25
C LEU A 371 -8.86 5.66 2.49
N GLY A 372 -9.44 5.85 1.31
CA GLY A 372 -9.18 7.01 0.44
C GLY A 372 -10.44 7.81 0.17
N HIS A 373 -10.31 9.14 0.06
CA HIS A 373 -11.36 10.02 -0.45
C HIS A 373 -10.79 10.93 -1.55
N ARG A 374 -11.23 10.68 -2.78
CA ARG A 374 -10.85 11.43 -3.98
C ARG A 374 -11.95 12.43 -4.33
N ARG A 375 -11.57 13.67 -4.63
CA ARG A 375 -12.44 14.68 -5.24
C ARG A 375 -11.82 15.23 -6.50
N GLY A 376 -12.65 15.50 -7.51
CA GLY A 376 -12.21 16.37 -8.60
C GLY A 376 -11.91 17.78 -8.07
N THR A 377 -10.94 18.46 -8.67
CA THR A 377 -10.57 19.86 -8.36
C THR A 377 -10.39 20.66 -9.66
N PRO A 378 -10.56 21.99 -9.65
CA PRO A 378 -10.30 22.83 -10.83
C PRO A 378 -8.81 23.18 -10.97
N TRP A 379 -7.93 22.55 -10.18
CA TRP A 379 -6.51 22.91 -10.14
C TRP A 379 -5.83 22.63 -11.48
N PHE A 380 -4.84 23.47 -11.81
CA PHE A 380 -4.05 23.36 -13.04
C PHE A 380 -4.89 23.31 -14.32
N ASP A 381 -5.94 24.15 -14.40
CA ASP A 381 -6.87 24.19 -15.54
C ASP A 381 -7.64 22.86 -15.73
N GLY A 382 -7.98 22.22 -14.61
CA GLY A 382 -8.89 21.07 -14.61
C GLY A 382 -10.31 21.52 -14.91
N GLN A 383 -10.95 20.89 -15.89
CA GLN A 383 -12.37 21.06 -16.18
C GLN A 383 -13.18 20.83 -14.91
N TRP A 384 -14.02 21.81 -14.62
CA TRP A 384 -14.81 21.83 -13.40
C TRP A 384 -16.27 21.44 -13.63
N THR A 385 -16.73 21.45 -14.89
CA THR A 385 -18.07 21.07 -15.33
C THR A 385 -17.94 20.20 -16.57
N GLY A 386 -18.86 19.24 -16.73
CA GLY A 386 -19.00 18.48 -17.98
C GLY A 386 -19.55 19.36 -19.10
N TYR A 387 -19.78 18.74 -20.27
CA TYR A 387 -20.23 19.43 -21.48
C TYR A 387 -21.59 20.14 -21.32
N ASP A 388 -22.54 19.54 -20.57
CA ASP A 388 -23.82 20.20 -20.23
C ASP A 388 -24.42 19.70 -18.90
N PRO A 389 -24.33 20.48 -17.80
CA PRO A 389 -24.97 20.15 -16.53
C PRO A 389 -26.50 20.15 -16.57
N ALA A 390 -27.13 20.87 -17.50
CA ALA A 390 -28.59 21.00 -17.59
C ALA A 390 -29.27 19.74 -18.15
N VAL A 391 -28.51 18.87 -18.82
CA VAL A 391 -28.98 17.62 -19.43
C VAL A 391 -28.71 16.39 -18.52
N GLY A 392 -28.15 16.60 -17.32
CA GLY A 392 -27.89 15.53 -16.36
C GLY A 392 -26.60 14.73 -16.59
N PHE A 393 -25.65 15.25 -17.38
CA PHE A 393 -24.34 14.61 -17.54
C PHE A 393 -23.54 14.61 -16.23
N PRO A 394 -22.79 13.55 -15.92
CA PRO A 394 -21.89 13.52 -14.78
C PRO A 394 -20.85 14.65 -14.87
N GLY A 395 -20.73 15.43 -13.80
CA GLY A 395 -19.75 16.50 -13.70
C GLY A 395 -18.41 16.03 -13.13
N TYR A 396 -17.38 16.86 -13.28
CA TYR A 396 -16.05 16.59 -12.72
C TYR A 396 -15.93 16.97 -11.23
N ARG A 397 -17.00 17.49 -10.61
CA ARG A 397 -17.09 17.78 -9.16
C ARG A 397 -17.56 16.56 -8.37
N TYR A 398 -17.02 15.40 -8.69
CA TYR A 398 -17.39 14.18 -8.00
C TYR A 398 -16.54 13.98 -6.75
N GLY A 399 -17.05 13.15 -5.84
CA GLY A 399 -16.34 12.64 -4.69
C GLY A 399 -16.47 11.12 -4.67
N VAL A 400 -15.36 10.41 -4.59
CA VAL A 400 -15.29 8.94 -4.53
C VAL A 400 -14.56 8.56 -3.26
N THR A 401 -15.18 7.68 -2.46
CA THR A 401 -14.54 7.09 -1.28
C THR A 401 -14.25 5.63 -1.55
N THR A 402 -13.01 5.21 -1.32
CA THR A 402 -12.57 3.82 -1.51
C THR A 402 -12.10 3.23 -0.19
N LEU A 403 -12.37 1.94 0.00
CA LEU A 403 -11.84 1.13 1.09
C LEU A 403 -11.20 -0.13 0.50
N ASP A 404 -9.90 -0.28 0.70
CA ASP A 404 -9.15 -1.49 0.40
C ASP A 404 -8.76 -2.18 1.71
N VAL A 405 -9.02 -3.48 1.81
CA VAL A 405 -8.59 -4.32 2.94
C VAL A 405 -7.99 -5.59 2.38
N SER A 406 -6.74 -5.89 2.73
CA SER A 406 -6.03 -7.10 2.30
C SER A 406 -5.51 -7.86 3.51
N ALA A 407 -5.72 -9.17 3.53
CA ALA A 407 -5.28 -10.07 4.59
C ALA A 407 -4.46 -11.22 4.00
N GLY A 408 -3.32 -11.52 4.62
CA GLY A 408 -2.47 -12.66 4.28
C GLY A 408 -2.19 -13.50 5.51
N LEU A 409 -2.54 -14.78 5.49
CA LEU A 409 -2.35 -15.72 6.59
C LEU A 409 -1.60 -16.97 6.12
N PRO A 410 -0.30 -17.11 6.43
CA PRO A 410 0.41 -18.37 6.28
C PRO A 410 0.06 -19.33 7.43
N PHE A 411 -0.26 -20.58 7.09
CA PHE A 411 -0.57 -21.63 8.05
C PHE A 411 -0.07 -22.99 7.52
N ALA A 412 -0.21 -24.04 8.33
CA ALA A 412 0.14 -25.40 7.93
C ALA A 412 -0.98 -26.35 8.30
N LEU A 413 -1.30 -27.30 7.40
CA LEU A 413 -2.15 -28.45 7.68
C LEU A 413 -1.27 -29.70 7.69
N GLY A 414 -0.90 -30.16 8.88
CA GLY A 414 0.12 -31.20 9.05
C GLY A 414 1.45 -30.77 8.41
N PRO A 415 2.03 -31.54 7.47
CA PRO A 415 3.28 -31.19 6.80
C PRO A 415 3.10 -30.19 5.65
N VAL A 416 1.87 -29.86 5.26
CA VAL A 416 1.59 -29.02 4.08
C VAL A 416 1.53 -27.55 4.48
N ALA A 417 2.49 -26.77 4.01
CA ALA A 417 2.46 -25.31 4.15
C ALA A 417 1.42 -24.72 3.17
N MET A 418 0.60 -23.80 3.65
CA MET A 418 -0.46 -23.13 2.89
C MET A 418 -0.48 -21.64 3.23
N SER A 419 -1.09 -20.85 2.36
CA SER A 419 -1.47 -19.48 2.72
C SER A 419 -2.86 -19.14 2.21
N TRP A 420 -3.58 -18.36 3.01
CA TRP A 420 -4.85 -17.77 2.60
C TRP A 420 -4.64 -16.28 2.37
N ASP A 421 -5.02 -15.81 1.18
CA ASP A 421 -5.07 -14.40 0.83
C ASP A 421 -6.54 -14.00 0.65
N SER A 422 -6.94 -12.89 1.24
CA SER A 422 -8.27 -12.29 1.07
C SER A 422 -8.13 -10.80 0.83
N SER A 423 -8.82 -10.26 -0.17
CA SER A 423 -8.88 -8.81 -0.40
C SER A 423 -10.29 -8.32 -0.67
N VAL A 424 -10.61 -7.14 -0.14
CA VAL A 424 -11.87 -6.43 -0.36
C VAL A 424 -11.53 -5.07 -0.93
N HIS A 425 -12.21 -4.70 -2.02
CA HIS A 425 -12.21 -3.34 -2.55
C HIS A 425 -13.66 -2.86 -2.60
N ALA A 426 -13.93 -1.72 -1.97
CA ALA A 426 -15.23 -1.07 -1.99
C ALA A 426 -15.10 0.37 -2.47
N GLN A 427 -16.07 0.80 -3.26
CA GLN A 427 -16.19 2.16 -3.77
C GLN A 427 -17.59 2.70 -3.47
N THR A 428 -17.67 3.97 -3.07
CA THR A 428 -18.94 4.68 -2.98
C THR A 428 -18.81 6.13 -3.42
N SER A 429 -19.85 6.61 -4.11
CA SER A 429 -20.03 8.03 -4.45
C SER A 429 -21.48 8.46 -4.24
N PRO A 430 -21.72 9.65 -3.69
CA PRO A 430 -23.05 10.25 -3.69
C PRO A 430 -23.38 10.91 -5.04
N HIS A 431 -22.42 11.07 -5.94
CA HIS A 431 -22.58 11.75 -7.22
C HIS A 431 -22.76 10.75 -8.37
N LEU A 432 -23.39 11.20 -9.46
CA LEU A 432 -23.32 10.50 -10.74
C LEU A 432 -21.88 10.60 -11.25
N LEU A 433 -21.28 9.46 -11.62
CA LEU A 433 -19.90 9.40 -12.10
C LEU A 433 -19.85 9.20 -13.61
N LEU A 434 -18.72 9.54 -14.21
CA LEU A 434 -18.38 9.08 -15.55
C LEU A 434 -18.16 7.58 -15.55
N GLY A 435 -18.43 6.92 -16.68
CA GLY A 435 -18.16 5.49 -16.84
C GLY A 435 -16.73 5.12 -16.45
N SER A 436 -15.73 5.90 -16.86
CA SER A 436 -14.32 5.71 -16.48
C SER A 436 -14.03 5.70 -14.97
N GLU A 437 -14.93 6.20 -14.13
CA GLU A 437 -14.77 6.26 -12.66
C GLU A 437 -15.65 5.23 -11.93
N PHE A 438 -16.32 4.33 -12.67
CA PHE A 438 -17.10 3.26 -12.08
C PHE A 438 -16.21 2.18 -11.47
N ILE A 439 -16.66 1.62 -10.34
CA ILE A 439 -16.17 0.31 -9.92
C ILE A 439 -16.75 -0.74 -10.86
N THR A 440 -15.89 -1.66 -11.35
CA THR A 440 -16.28 -2.69 -12.31
C THR A 440 -16.08 -4.11 -11.76
N LEU A 441 -17.02 -5.00 -12.08
CA LEU A 441 -17.01 -6.41 -11.72
C LEU A 441 -16.99 -7.29 -12.96
N GLY A 442 -16.30 -8.42 -12.86
CA GLY A 442 -16.19 -9.44 -13.90
C GLY A 442 -14.92 -9.27 -14.70
N GLY A 443 -13.86 -9.99 -14.32
CA GLY A 443 -12.56 -9.92 -14.98
C GLY A 443 -11.41 -10.24 -14.00
N ARG A 444 -10.19 -10.33 -14.54
CA ARG A 444 -9.02 -10.83 -13.78
C ARG A 444 -8.64 -9.98 -12.56
N TYR A 445 -8.97 -8.70 -12.56
CA TYR A 445 -8.61 -7.74 -11.51
C TYR A 445 -9.71 -7.49 -10.47
N SER A 446 -10.93 -8.02 -10.67
CA SER A 446 -12.05 -7.88 -9.73
C SER A 446 -12.62 -9.23 -9.35
N VAL A 447 -13.68 -9.69 -10.03
CA VAL A 447 -14.30 -11.01 -9.82
C VAL A 447 -13.80 -11.96 -10.90
N ARG A 448 -12.89 -12.89 -10.54
CA ARG A 448 -12.42 -13.96 -11.44
C ARG A 448 -13.54 -14.96 -11.71
N GLY A 449 -13.43 -15.71 -12.82
CA GLY A 449 -14.50 -16.56 -13.36
C GLY A 449 -15.27 -15.91 -14.52
N PHE A 450 -14.89 -14.70 -14.90
CA PHE A 450 -15.41 -13.94 -16.03
C PHE A 450 -14.23 -13.45 -16.90
N ASP A 451 -14.43 -13.45 -18.21
CA ASP A 451 -13.42 -13.10 -19.22
C ASP A 451 -13.07 -11.61 -19.29
N GLY A 452 -13.88 -10.73 -18.68
CA GLY A 452 -13.70 -9.28 -18.76
C GLY A 452 -14.18 -8.65 -20.07
N GLU A 453 -14.84 -9.43 -20.94
CA GLU A 453 -15.41 -8.90 -22.18
C GLU A 453 -16.69 -8.08 -21.93
N ARG A 454 -17.39 -8.43 -20.86
CA ARG A 454 -18.52 -7.68 -20.32
C ARG A 454 -18.28 -7.48 -18.84
N THR A 455 -18.62 -6.30 -18.33
CA THR A 455 -18.48 -5.96 -16.91
C THR A 455 -19.77 -5.36 -16.37
N LEU A 456 -20.00 -5.54 -15.06
CA LEU A 456 -20.99 -4.75 -14.34
C LEU A 456 -20.29 -3.54 -13.73
N GLY A 457 -20.76 -2.31 -14.02
CA GLY A 457 -20.16 -1.09 -13.52
C GLY A 457 -21.17 -0.12 -12.92
N ALA A 458 -20.83 0.53 -11.81
CA ALA A 458 -21.63 1.63 -11.25
C ALA A 458 -20.78 2.54 -10.33
N GLU A 459 -21.42 3.56 -9.76
CA GLU A 459 -20.79 4.51 -8.84
C GLU A 459 -20.47 3.91 -7.47
N ARG A 460 -21.22 2.88 -7.07
CA ARG A 460 -21.06 2.19 -5.78
C ARG A 460 -20.93 0.70 -6.01
N GLY A 461 -20.14 0.05 -5.17
CA GLY A 461 -20.02 -1.39 -5.20
C GLY A 461 -18.89 -1.88 -4.33
N ALA A 462 -18.78 -3.19 -4.25
CA ALA A 462 -17.63 -3.85 -3.65
C ALA A 462 -17.39 -5.21 -4.31
N TYR A 463 -16.16 -5.66 -4.28
CA TYR A 463 -15.81 -7.05 -4.53
C TYR A 463 -14.90 -7.59 -3.42
N TRP A 464 -15.05 -8.88 -3.16
CA TRP A 464 -14.30 -9.65 -2.19
C TRP A 464 -13.68 -10.85 -2.90
N ARG A 465 -12.36 -10.99 -2.77
CA ARG A 465 -11.56 -11.99 -3.43
C ARG A 465 -10.91 -12.88 -2.39
N ASN A 466 -10.93 -14.18 -2.61
CA ASN A 466 -10.31 -15.15 -1.71
C ASN A 466 -9.50 -16.14 -2.53
N SER A 467 -8.27 -16.41 -2.11
CA SER A 467 -7.46 -17.48 -2.67
C SER A 467 -6.76 -18.27 -1.58
N LEU A 468 -6.83 -19.59 -1.71
CA LEU A 468 -6.06 -20.54 -0.95
C LEU A 468 -4.88 -21.00 -1.81
N ASN A 469 -3.67 -20.84 -1.30
CA ASN A 469 -2.43 -21.16 -1.99
C ASN A 469 -1.75 -22.36 -1.34
N LEU A 470 -1.22 -23.25 -2.17
CA LEU A 470 -0.54 -24.46 -1.75
C LEU A 470 0.88 -24.50 -2.34
N PRO A 471 1.87 -23.83 -1.73
CA PRO A 471 3.24 -23.84 -2.24
C PRO A 471 3.84 -25.25 -2.22
N VAL A 472 4.20 -25.78 -3.40
CA VAL A 472 4.89 -27.06 -3.56
C VAL A 472 6.37 -26.77 -3.86
N GLN A 473 7.13 -26.53 -2.79
CA GLN A 473 8.53 -26.07 -2.86
C GLN A 473 9.41 -26.95 -3.76
N ARG A 474 9.26 -28.29 -3.70
CA ARG A 474 10.05 -29.25 -4.50
C ARG A 474 9.89 -29.04 -6.02
N LEU A 475 8.73 -28.55 -6.44
CA LEU A 475 8.41 -28.33 -7.85
C LEU A 475 8.56 -26.85 -8.27
N GLY A 476 8.78 -25.93 -7.32
CA GLY A 476 8.85 -24.49 -7.60
C GLY A 476 7.53 -23.88 -8.08
N ILE A 477 6.40 -24.53 -7.76
CA ILE A 477 5.06 -24.08 -8.15
C ILE A 477 4.18 -23.87 -6.91
N THR A 478 3.14 -23.05 -7.09
CA THR A 478 2.08 -22.80 -6.11
C THR A 478 0.75 -22.92 -6.83
N PRO A 479 0.13 -24.12 -6.83
CA PRO A 479 -1.29 -24.26 -7.11
C PRO A 479 -2.12 -23.39 -6.17
N TYR A 480 -3.21 -22.85 -6.68
CA TYR A 480 -4.15 -22.06 -5.91
C TYR A 480 -5.58 -22.24 -6.41
N LEU A 481 -6.53 -22.00 -5.53
CA LEU A 481 -7.96 -22.00 -5.85
C LEU A 481 -8.68 -20.93 -5.05
N GLY A 482 -9.84 -20.50 -5.51
CA GLY A 482 -10.55 -19.44 -4.82
C GLY A 482 -11.94 -19.15 -5.33
N VAL A 483 -12.61 -18.27 -4.60
CA VAL A 483 -13.94 -17.77 -4.89
C VAL A 483 -13.94 -16.27 -4.68
N ASP A 484 -14.41 -15.56 -5.71
CA ASP A 484 -14.58 -14.11 -5.70
C ASP A 484 -16.07 -13.79 -5.82
N ALA A 485 -16.52 -12.74 -5.15
CA ALA A 485 -17.89 -12.26 -5.21
C ALA A 485 -17.92 -10.73 -5.24
N GLY A 486 -18.88 -10.14 -5.95
CA GLY A 486 -19.03 -8.70 -5.99
C GLY A 486 -20.46 -8.25 -6.24
N ARG A 487 -20.75 -7.01 -5.86
CA ARG A 487 -22.04 -6.36 -6.10
C ARG A 487 -21.86 -4.88 -6.39
N ILE A 488 -22.63 -4.38 -7.35
CA ILE A 488 -22.75 -2.95 -7.66
C ILE A 488 -24.10 -2.37 -7.22
N ALA A 489 -24.12 -1.06 -7.02
CA ALA A 489 -25.30 -0.28 -6.71
C ALA A 489 -25.11 1.17 -7.16
N GLY A 490 -26.20 1.93 -7.22
CA GLY A 490 -26.18 3.34 -7.62
C GLY A 490 -27.21 3.63 -8.70
N PRO A 491 -27.36 4.91 -9.08
CA PRO A 491 -28.27 5.33 -10.13
C PRO A 491 -28.03 4.59 -11.44
N SER A 492 -26.78 4.42 -11.85
CA SER A 492 -26.44 3.74 -13.11
C SER A 492 -26.76 2.23 -13.08
N ALA A 493 -26.83 1.62 -11.89
CA ALA A 493 -27.22 0.22 -11.76
C ALA A 493 -28.74 0.00 -11.79
N ALA A 494 -29.57 1.06 -11.76
CA ALA A 494 -31.02 0.96 -11.54
C ALA A 494 -31.73 0.06 -12.56
N GLY A 495 -31.35 0.16 -13.84
CA GLY A 495 -31.96 -0.59 -14.96
C GLY A 495 -31.33 -1.94 -15.27
N LEU A 496 -30.32 -2.38 -14.52
CA LEU A 496 -29.65 -3.66 -14.78
C LEU A 496 -30.49 -4.84 -14.27
N ALA A 497 -30.61 -5.89 -15.09
CA ALA A 497 -31.34 -7.12 -14.76
C ALA A 497 -30.76 -7.88 -13.55
N GLY A 498 -29.47 -7.67 -13.25
CA GLY A 498 -28.82 -8.15 -12.04
C GLY A 498 -27.58 -7.32 -11.73
N ARG A 499 -27.14 -7.37 -10.47
CA ARG A 499 -26.13 -6.45 -9.92
C ARG A 499 -25.00 -7.15 -9.17
N SER A 500 -24.93 -8.48 -9.24
CA SER A 500 -23.96 -9.29 -8.52
C SER A 500 -23.33 -10.33 -9.43
N LEU A 501 -22.06 -10.63 -9.18
CA LEU A 501 -21.31 -11.69 -9.82
C LEU A 501 -20.62 -12.53 -8.74
N VAL A 502 -20.57 -13.84 -8.95
CA VAL A 502 -19.75 -14.77 -8.16
C VAL A 502 -19.02 -15.69 -9.12
N GLY A 503 -17.73 -15.88 -8.92
CA GLY A 503 -16.95 -16.80 -9.73
C GLY A 503 -15.95 -17.60 -8.91
N GLY A 504 -15.69 -18.81 -9.37
CA GLY A 504 -14.71 -19.73 -8.79
C GLY A 504 -13.55 -19.91 -9.77
N PHE A 505 -12.34 -20.16 -9.25
CA PHE A 505 -11.17 -20.35 -10.12
C PHE A 505 -10.16 -21.32 -9.50
N VAL A 506 -9.36 -21.90 -10.38
CA VAL A 506 -8.16 -22.68 -10.05
C VAL A 506 -7.00 -22.17 -10.90
N GLY A 507 -5.79 -22.20 -10.37
CA GLY A 507 -4.62 -21.76 -11.10
C GLY A 507 -3.32 -22.32 -10.54
N VAL A 508 -2.25 -22.02 -11.24
CA VAL A 508 -0.89 -22.39 -10.87
C VAL A 508 0.05 -21.26 -11.24
N ARG A 509 0.93 -20.91 -10.29
CA ARG A 509 2.02 -19.97 -10.52
C ARG A 509 3.35 -20.57 -10.12
N GLY A 510 4.43 -20.09 -10.69
CA GLY A 510 5.78 -20.55 -10.38
C GLY A 510 6.83 -19.61 -10.91
N ALA A 511 8.07 -19.85 -10.49
CA ALA A 511 9.21 -19.11 -10.98
C ALA A 511 10.45 -20.00 -11.05
N ARG A 512 11.23 -19.86 -12.13
CA ARG A 512 12.50 -20.58 -12.35
C ARG A 512 13.41 -19.80 -13.29
N GLY A 513 14.65 -19.55 -12.85
CA GLY A 513 15.70 -18.99 -13.71
C GLY A 513 15.36 -17.63 -14.32
N GLY A 514 14.75 -16.72 -13.55
CA GLY A 514 14.33 -15.38 -14.03
C GLY A 514 12.95 -15.35 -14.69
N LEU A 515 12.43 -16.49 -15.17
CA LEU A 515 11.06 -16.62 -15.66
C LEU A 515 10.10 -16.87 -14.50
N SER A 516 8.99 -16.13 -14.46
CA SER A 516 7.82 -16.44 -13.64
C SER A 516 6.57 -16.50 -14.50
N TRP A 517 5.63 -17.34 -14.09
CA TRP A 517 4.38 -17.58 -14.79
C TRP A 517 3.23 -17.65 -13.81
N ASP A 518 2.05 -17.22 -14.24
CA ASP A 518 0.78 -17.37 -13.55
C ASP A 518 -0.29 -17.71 -14.58
N GLY A 519 -1.01 -18.82 -14.38
CA GLY A 519 -2.11 -19.24 -15.23
C GLY A 519 -3.30 -19.68 -14.40
N PHE A 520 -4.51 -19.28 -14.82
CA PHE A 520 -5.75 -19.71 -14.19
C PHE A 520 -6.87 -20.00 -15.18
N ALA A 521 -7.84 -20.79 -14.73
CA ALA A 521 -9.14 -20.99 -15.35
C ALA A 521 -10.23 -20.79 -14.28
N GLY A 522 -11.34 -20.18 -14.65
CA GLY A 522 -12.44 -19.90 -13.74
C GLY A 522 -13.81 -20.01 -14.40
N TRP A 523 -14.83 -20.10 -13.55
CA TRP A 523 -16.23 -20.31 -13.90
C TRP A 523 -17.16 -19.32 -13.21
N ASP A 524 -18.24 -18.95 -13.88
CA ASP A 524 -19.31 -18.15 -13.30
C ASP A 524 -20.21 -19.03 -12.41
N LEU A 525 -20.11 -18.84 -11.09
CA LEU A 525 -20.98 -19.52 -10.12
C LEU A 525 -22.33 -18.82 -10.00
N HIS A 526 -22.36 -17.51 -10.24
CA HIS A 526 -23.57 -16.72 -10.29
C HIS A 526 -23.38 -15.49 -11.19
N ALA A 527 -24.28 -15.33 -12.16
CA ALA A 527 -24.38 -14.15 -13.02
C ALA A 527 -25.85 -13.85 -13.37
N PRO A 528 -26.20 -12.60 -13.73
CA PRO A 528 -27.51 -12.27 -14.29
C PRO A 528 -27.80 -13.08 -15.57
N ARG A 529 -29.07 -13.39 -15.86
CA ARG A 529 -29.48 -14.30 -16.96
C ARG A 529 -28.91 -13.92 -18.34
N ASP A 530 -28.77 -12.63 -18.64
CA ASP A 530 -28.27 -12.15 -19.94
C ASP A 530 -26.79 -11.69 -19.89
N PHE A 531 -26.06 -12.07 -18.84
CA PHE A 531 -24.65 -11.76 -18.70
C PHE A 531 -23.80 -12.88 -19.34
N HIS A 532 -23.53 -12.72 -20.63
CA HIS A 532 -22.65 -13.64 -21.37
C HIS A 532 -21.17 -13.37 -21.06
N SER A 533 -20.44 -14.43 -20.74
CA SER A 533 -18.99 -14.47 -20.57
C SER A 533 -18.48 -15.83 -21.04
N ALA A 534 -17.29 -15.90 -21.64
CA ALA A 534 -16.70 -17.15 -22.08
C ALA A 534 -16.37 -18.06 -20.88
N GLN A 535 -16.66 -19.36 -21.00
CA GLN A 535 -16.46 -20.36 -19.95
C GLN A 535 -15.67 -21.57 -20.46
N PRO A 536 -14.54 -21.95 -19.82
CA PRO A 536 -13.92 -21.26 -18.69
C PRO A 536 -13.29 -19.93 -19.10
N ALA A 537 -13.43 -18.93 -18.24
CA ALA A 537 -12.64 -17.71 -18.33
C ALA A 537 -11.20 -18.03 -17.92
N TYR A 538 -10.24 -17.84 -18.83
CA TYR A 538 -8.84 -18.14 -18.56
C TYR A 538 -7.98 -16.88 -18.57
N GLY A 539 -6.81 -16.98 -17.96
CA GLY A 539 -5.81 -15.93 -18.01
C GLY A 539 -4.41 -16.47 -17.82
N VAL A 540 -3.46 -15.91 -18.56
CA VAL A 540 -2.03 -16.26 -18.47
C VAL A 540 -1.20 -14.99 -18.37
N ARG A 541 -0.15 -15.03 -17.56
CA ARG A 541 0.87 -14.00 -17.44
C ARG A 541 2.24 -14.66 -17.36
N LEU A 542 3.18 -14.14 -18.14
CA LEU A 542 4.58 -14.50 -18.18
C LEU A 542 5.41 -13.26 -17.88
N ILE A 543 6.43 -13.41 -17.05
CA ILE A 543 7.35 -12.33 -16.68
C ILE A 543 8.76 -12.88 -16.69
N TYR A 544 9.69 -12.21 -17.35
CA TYR A 544 11.11 -12.55 -17.32
C TYR A 544 11.93 -11.37 -16.80
N GLN A 545 12.70 -11.56 -15.73
CA GLN A 545 13.52 -10.53 -15.11
C GLN A 545 15.03 -10.80 -15.36
N PHE A 546 15.75 -9.77 -15.81
CA PHE A 546 17.20 -9.77 -16.07
C PHE A 546 18.04 -9.14 -14.94
#